data_AF-A0AAU3PI80-F1
#
_entry.id   AF-A0AAU3PI80-F1
#
_cell.length_a   1.000
_cell.length_b   1.000
_cell.length_c   1.000
_cell.angle_alpha   90.00
_cell.angle_beta   90.00
_cell.angle_gamma   90.00
#
_symmetry.space_group_name_H-M   'P 1'
#
loop_
_entity.id
_entity.type
_entity.pdbx_description
1 polymer ?
#
loop_
_entity_poly.entity_id
_entity_poly.type
_entity_poly.pdbx_seq_one_letter_code
_entity_poly.pdbx_strand_id
1 'polypeptide(L)'
;MATSLRVAWRGNRGPLHTGTDVVRPYRGKGWVICALEFNDRYEPQWVPGRLTWLFFRCEAVALAAGHRPCSECRHGDYTAYRQAWAACLETSRPSVQLINSQPGQAGGRGGST
;
A
#
# COMPACT_ATOMS: atom_id res chain seq x y z
N MET A 1 8.24 -21.24 -15.29
CA MET A 1 8.98 -19.98 -15.01
C MET A 1 9.54 -20.04 -13.61
N ALA A 2 10.85 -19.88 -13.42
CA ALA A 2 11.47 -19.80 -12.10
C ALA A 2 11.20 -18.40 -11.50
N THR A 3 10.36 -18.35 -10.48
CA THR A 3 10.15 -17.13 -9.71
C THR A 3 11.38 -16.93 -8.83
N SER A 4 12.16 -15.87 -9.09
CA SER A 4 13.19 -15.39 -8.14
C SER A 4 12.59 -15.28 -6.71
N LEU A 5 13.39 -15.26 -5.64
CA LEU A 5 12.85 -15.08 -4.27
C LEU A 5 13.05 -13.66 -3.73
N ARG A 6 13.53 -12.73 -4.57
CA ARG A 6 13.76 -11.33 -4.18
C ARG A 6 12.45 -10.57 -3.90
N VAL A 7 12.49 -9.55 -3.07
CA VAL A 7 11.38 -8.60 -2.99
C VAL A 7 11.34 -7.77 -4.28
N ALA A 8 10.14 -7.46 -4.78
CA ALA A 8 9.98 -6.58 -5.95
C ALA A 8 9.38 -5.22 -5.59
N TRP A 9 8.64 -5.14 -4.48
CA TRP A 9 7.90 -3.94 -4.10
C TRP A 9 7.91 -3.73 -2.60
N ARG A 10 7.73 -2.48 -2.18
CA ARG A 10 7.43 -2.13 -0.79
C ARG A 10 6.02 -1.60 -0.67
N GLY A 11 5.38 -1.72 0.49
CA GLY A 11 4.09 -1.10 0.75
C GLY A 11 3.97 -0.65 2.19
N ASN A 12 2.85 -0.01 2.52
CA ASN A 12 2.57 0.49 3.86
C ASN A 12 1.17 0.07 4.32
N ARG A 13 1.01 -0.06 5.64
CA ARG A 13 -0.31 -0.15 6.30
C ARG A 13 -0.40 0.76 7.53
N GLY A 14 0.36 1.86 7.56
CA GLY A 14 0.49 2.71 8.74
C GLY A 14 1.64 2.30 9.69
N PRO A 15 1.77 2.94 10.86
CA PRO A 15 2.71 2.55 11.92
C PRO A 15 2.21 1.32 12.68
N LEU A 16 2.88 0.19 12.51
CA LEU A 16 2.44 -1.11 12.99
C LEU A 16 3.17 -1.60 14.24
N HIS A 17 4.32 -1.01 14.56
CA HIS A 17 5.25 -1.59 15.53
C HIS A 17 5.44 -0.75 16.80
N THR A 18 5.91 -1.42 17.84
CA THR A 18 6.58 -0.83 19.02
C THR A 18 7.93 -1.55 19.15
N GLY A 19 9.05 -0.81 19.13
CA GLY A 19 10.37 -1.45 18.99
C GLY A 19 10.46 -2.22 17.66
N THR A 20 10.65 -3.53 17.70
CA THR A 20 10.61 -4.42 16.52
C THR A 20 9.36 -5.30 16.45
N ASP A 21 8.48 -5.21 17.45
CA ASP A 21 7.30 -6.06 17.54
C ASP A 21 6.13 -5.42 16.77
N VAL A 22 5.52 -6.22 15.88
CA VAL A 22 4.31 -5.82 15.16
C VAL A 22 3.11 -6.00 16.09
N VAL A 23 2.52 -4.88 16.53
CA VAL A 23 1.47 -4.86 17.56
C VAL A 23 0.07 -4.63 16.98
N ARG A 24 -0.05 -4.39 15.68
CA ARG A 24 -1.33 -4.20 14.99
C ARG A 24 -1.24 -4.56 13.50
N PRO A 25 -2.35 -5.00 12.87
CA PRO A 25 -2.34 -5.38 11.45
C PRO A 25 -2.31 -4.18 10.49
N TYR A 26 -2.86 -3.04 10.91
CA TYR A 26 -2.89 -1.79 10.14
C TYR A 26 -3.19 -0.58 11.05
N ARG A 27 -2.95 0.62 10.52
CA ARG A 27 -3.45 1.90 11.05
C ARG A 27 -3.74 2.86 9.89
N GLY A 28 -4.98 3.33 9.82
CA GLY A 28 -5.42 4.28 8.79
C GLY A 28 -5.69 3.63 7.43
N LYS A 29 -6.03 4.49 6.47
CA LYS A 29 -6.32 4.16 5.07
C LYS A 29 -5.17 4.64 4.17
N GLY A 30 -5.22 4.35 2.88
CA GLY A 30 -4.23 4.83 1.91
C GLY A 30 -3.01 3.93 1.80
N TRP A 31 -3.22 2.62 1.95
CA TRP A 31 -2.22 1.60 1.72
C TRP A 31 -1.81 1.63 0.27
N VAL A 32 -0.51 1.87 0.04
CA VAL A 32 0.05 1.93 -1.30
C VAL A 32 1.16 0.91 -1.47
N ILE A 33 1.32 0.43 -2.70
CA ILE A 33 2.50 -0.29 -3.16
C ILE A 33 3.40 0.69 -3.93
N CYS A 34 4.67 0.74 -3.54
CA CYS A 34 5.71 1.60 -4.07
C CYS A 34 6.83 0.79 -4.71
N ALA A 35 7.57 1.43 -5.61
CA ALA A 35 8.90 0.95 -6.02
C ALA A 35 9.85 0.90 -4.82
N LEU A 36 10.84 0.01 -4.88
CA LEU A 36 11.85 -0.13 -3.83
C LEU A 36 12.70 1.14 -3.69
N GLU A 37 13.07 1.73 -4.82
CA GLU A 37 13.88 2.94 -4.91
C GLU A 37 13.12 4.01 -5.69
N PHE A 38 13.15 5.23 -5.18
CA PHE A 38 12.55 6.39 -5.84
C PHE A 38 13.17 7.66 -5.30
N ASN A 39 13.68 8.53 -6.18
CA ASN A 39 14.23 9.84 -5.84
C ASN A 39 15.29 9.80 -4.73
N ASP A 40 16.14 8.76 -4.74
CA ASP A 40 17.20 8.51 -3.75
C ASP A 40 16.74 8.56 -2.28
N ARG A 41 15.43 8.33 -2.03
CA ARG A 41 14.85 8.39 -0.70
C ARG A 41 15.12 7.09 0.05
N TYR A 42 15.84 7.19 1.15
CA TYR A 42 15.99 6.14 2.15
C TYR A 42 15.07 6.40 3.34
N GLU A 43 14.34 5.38 3.78
CA GLU A 43 13.48 5.44 4.95
C GLU A 43 13.73 4.20 5.82
N PRO A 44 14.14 4.33 7.09
CA PRO A 44 14.43 3.19 7.95
C PRO A 44 13.15 2.44 8.34
N GLN A 45 13.25 1.13 8.57
CA GLN A 45 12.11 0.27 8.87
C GLN A 45 11.47 0.51 10.25
N TRP A 46 12.28 0.59 11.29
CA TRP A 46 11.83 0.51 12.69
C TRP A 46 11.79 1.89 13.36
N VAL A 47 11.40 2.94 12.63
CA VAL A 47 11.31 4.28 13.20
C VAL A 47 10.01 4.43 13.98
N PRO A 48 10.05 4.67 15.31
CA PRO A 48 8.85 4.80 16.13
C PRO A 48 7.85 5.82 15.57
N GLY A 49 6.58 5.42 15.47
CA GLY A 49 5.50 6.29 15.00
C GLY A 49 5.46 6.54 13.48
N ARG A 50 6.44 6.03 12.70
CA ARG A 50 6.43 6.11 11.24
C ARG A 50 5.81 4.86 10.60
N LEU A 51 5.52 4.99 9.30
CA LEU A 51 5.05 3.87 8.47
C LEU A 51 6.01 2.69 8.59
N THR A 52 5.45 1.50 8.79
CA THR A 52 6.19 0.24 8.73
C THR A 52 6.21 -0.25 7.29
N TRP A 53 7.39 -0.48 6.71
CA TRP A 53 7.45 -1.02 5.35
C TRP A 53 7.10 -2.50 5.36
N LEU A 54 6.21 -2.87 4.45
CA LEU A 54 5.90 -4.24 4.07
C LEU A 54 6.59 -4.53 2.74
N PHE A 55 6.95 -5.79 2.51
CA PHE A 55 7.68 -6.18 1.31
C PHE A 55 6.89 -7.23 0.55
N PHE A 56 6.61 -6.95 -0.72
CA PHE A 56 5.82 -7.80 -1.59
C PHE A 56 6.68 -8.40 -2.69
N ARG A 57 6.49 -9.70 -2.91
CA ARG A 57 7.16 -10.43 -3.97
C ARG A 57 6.65 -10.06 -5.36
N CYS A 58 5.35 -9.79 -5.48
CA CYS A 58 4.75 -9.35 -6.73
C CYS A 58 3.62 -8.36 -6.48
N GLU A 59 3.29 -7.58 -7.51
CA GLU A 59 2.25 -6.57 -7.43
C GLU A 59 0.87 -7.21 -7.19
N ALA A 60 0.57 -8.33 -7.84
CA ALA A 60 -0.73 -9.00 -7.71
C ALA A 60 -1.08 -9.32 -6.24
N VAL A 61 -0.10 -9.78 -5.45
CA VAL A 61 -0.30 -10.04 -4.00
C VAL A 61 -0.58 -8.74 -3.24
N ALA A 62 0.12 -7.64 -3.55
CA ALA A 62 -0.12 -6.37 -2.89
C ALA A 62 -1.50 -5.79 -3.21
N LEU A 63 -1.93 -5.88 -4.48
CA LEU A 63 -3.26 -5.45 -4.92
C LEU A 63 -4.36 -6.29 -4.27
N ALA A 64 -4.21 -7.61 -4.24
CA ALA A 64 -5.14 -8.51 -3.54
C ALA A 64 -5.18 -8.23 -2.03
N ALA A 65 -4.07 -7.81 -1.45
CA ALA A 65 -3.97 -7.34 -0.07
C ALA A 65 -4.56 -5.94 0.17
N GLY A 66 -5.19 -5.33 -0.85
CA GLY A 66 -5.91 -4.07 -0.79
C GLY A 66 -5.09 -2.82 -1.09
N HIS A 67 -3.82 -2.95 -1.47
CA HIS A 67 -2.99 -1.80 -1.80
C HIS A 67 -3.33 -1.28 -3.21
N ARG A 68 -3.25 0.03 -3.40
CA ARG A 68 -3.25 0.63 -4.74
C ARG A 68 -1.82 1.03 -5.14
N PRO A 69 -1.50 1.17 -6.43
CA PRO A 69 -0.22 1.76 -6.81
C PRO A 69 -0.06 3.17 -6.24
N CYS A 70 1.16 3.47 -5.78
CA CYS A 70 1.51 4.79 -5.29
C CYS A 70 1.41 5.82 -6.42
N SER A 71 0.75 6.94 -6.16
CA SER A 71 0.54 8.00 -7.15
C SER A 71 1.80 8.81 -7.46
N GLU A 72 2.84 8.69 -6.65
CA GLU A 72 4.11 9.38 -6.84
C GLU A 72 5.10 8.49 -7.60
N CYS A 73 5.67 7.47 -6.94
CA CYS A 73 6.69 6.62 -7.54
C CYS A 73 6.19 5.63 -8.62
N ARG A 74 4.87 5.40 -8.68
CA ARG A 74 4.24 4.47 -9.65
C ARG A 74 3.08 5.15 -10.38
N HIS A 75 3.25 6.42 -10.76
CA HIS A 75 2.17 7.24 -11.32
C HIS A 75 1.50 6.63 -12.56
N GLY A 76 2.26 6.00 -13.45
CA GLY A 76 1.74 5.28 -14.62
C GLY A 76 0.77 4.16 -14.22
N ASP A 77 1.24 3.25 -13.36
CA ASP A 77 0.43 2.15 -12.84
C ASP A 77 -0.78 2.64 -12.04
N TYR A 78 -0.64 3.72 -11.28
CA TYR A 78 -1.74 4.34 -10.56
C TYR A 78 -2.81 4.87 -11.52
N THR A 79 -2.41 5.44 -12.65
CA THR A 79 -3.35 5.91 -13.69
C THR A 79 -4.06 4.74 -14.36
N ALA A 80 -3.31 3.70 -14.74
CA ALA A 80 -3.88 2.48 -15.31
C ALA A 80 -4.85 1.79 -14.33
N TYR A 81 -4.50 1.71 -13.05
CA TYR A 81 -5.36 1.18 -12.00
C TYR A 81 -6.67 1.95 -11.89
N ARG A 82 -6.64 3.29 -11.91
CA ARG A 82 -7.86 4.11 -11.88
C ARG A 82 -8.75 3.92 -13.10
N GLN A 83 -8.15 3.70 -14.29
CA GLN A 83 -8.89 3.43 -15.52
C GLN A 83 -9.55 2.04 -15.46
N ALA A 84 -8.79 1.02 -15.07
CA ALA A 84 -9.32 -0.33 -14.89
C ALA A 84 -10.45 -0.37 -13.85
N TRP A 85 -10.29 0.36 -12.74
CA TRP A 85 -11.34 0.53 -11.73
C TRP A 85 -12.64 1.08 -12.32
N ALA A 86 -12.53 2.20 -13.05
CA ALA A 86 -13.66 2.85 -13.69
C ALA A 86 -14.36 1.93 -14.69
N ALA A 87 -13.58 1.22 -15.51
CA ALA A 87 -14.10 0.27 -16.50
C ALA A 87 -14.82 -0.92 -15.86
N CYS A 88 -14.23 -1.55 -14.83
CA CYS A 88 -14.80 -2.75 -14.21
C CYS A 88 -16.07 -2.47 -13.40
N LEU A 89 -16.23 -1.26 -12.86
CA LEU A 89 -17.39 -0.89 -12.06
C LEU A 89 -18.37 0.03 -12.80
N GLU A 90 -18.13 0.29 -14.09
CA GLU A 90 -18.93 1.20 -14.91
C GLU A 90 -19.12 2.58 -14.25
N THR A 91 -18.04 3.10 -13.67
CA THR A 91 -18.03 4.41 -12.98
C THR A 91 -17.11 5.41 -13.68
N SER A 92 -17.20 6.67 -13.32
CA SER A 92 -16.19 7.67 -13.72
C SER A 92 -14.87 7.42 -13.00
N ARG A 93 -13.78 8.02 -13.50
CA ARG A 93 -12.43 7.85 -12.93
C ARG A 93 -12.44 8.18 -11.43
N PRO A 94 -12.22 7.19 -10.53
CA PRO A 94 -12.43 7.38 -9.09
C PRO A 94 -11.41 8.35 -8.50
N SER A 95 -11.80 9.11 -7.46
CA SER A 95 -10.87 9.92 -6.68
C SER A 95 -10.00 9.06 -5.76
N VAL A 96 -8.87 9.59 -5.30
CA VAL A 96 -8.01 8.85 -4.34
C VAL A 96 -8.74 8.59 -3.02
N GLN A 97 -9.59 9.51 -2.59
CA GLN A 97 -10.40 9.39 -1.38
C GLN A 97 -11.42 8.26 -1.50
N LEU A 98 -12.03 8.10 -2.68
CA LEU A 98 -12.94 6.99 -2.95
C LEU A 98 -12.19 5.66 -2.91
N ILE A 99 -11.03 5.57 -3.57
CA ILE A 99 -10.20 4.35 -3.57
C ILE A 99 -9.76 3.98 -2.15
N ASN A 100 -9.26 4.95 -1.39
CA ASN A 100 -8.80 4.72 -0.02
C ASN A 100 -9.95 4.35 0.95
N SER A 101 -11.21 4.62 0.59
CA SER A 101 -12.36 4.37 1.46
C SER A 101 -12.94 2.96 1.33
N GLN A 102 -12.36 2.12 0.49
CA GLN A 102 -12.89 0.79 0.19
C GLN A 102 -12.67 -0.20 1.33
N PRO A 103 -13.51 -1.25 1.43
CA PRO A 103 -13.40 -2.26 2.48
C PRO A 103 -12.01 -2.95 2.52
N GLY A 104 -11.37 -3.13 1.37
CA GLY A 104 -10.02 -3.70 1.24
C GLY A 104 -8.89 -2.82 1.80
N GLN A 105 -9.17 -1.55 2.12
CA GLN A 105 -8.28 -0.61 2.81
C GLN A 105 -8.61 -0.52 4.31
N ALA A 106 -9.23 -1.60 4.84
CA ALA A 106 -9.96 -1.69 6.10
C ALA A 106 -9.52 -0.67 7.15
N GLY A 107 -10.30 0.39 7.29
CA GLY A 107 -10.20 1.37 8.37
C GLY A 107 -11.19 1.01 9.48
N GLY A 108 -10.81 0.10 10.37
CA GLY A 108 -11.40 0.03 11.70
C GLY A 108 -10.78 1.12 12.57
N ARG A 109 -11.59 1.98 13.19
CA ARG A 109 -11.10 2.83 14.29
C ARG A 109 -10.60 1.88 15.37
N GLY A 110 -9.29 1.76 15.53
CA GLY A 110 -8.72 1.14 16.72
C GLY A 110 -9.17 1.98 17.90
N GLY A 111 -10.15 1.48 18.66
CA GLY A 111 -10.53 2.05 19.94
C GLY A 111 -9.30 2.07 20.83
N SER A 112 -9.01 3.25 21.38
CA SER A 112 -8.14 3.42 22.52
C SER A 112 -8.80 2.76 23.73
N THR A 113 -8.28 1.63 24.16
CA THR A 113 -8.28 1.18 25.55
C THR A 113 -6.84 1.00 25.96
#